data_AF-A0A925EES1-F1
#
_entry.id   AF-A0A925EES1-F1
#
_cell.length_a   1.000
_cell.length_b   1.000
_cell.length_c   1.000
_cell.angle_alpha   90.00
_cell.angle_beta   90.00
_cell.angle_gamma   90.00
#
_symmetry.space_group_name_H-M   'P 1'
#
loop_
_entity.id
_entity.type
_entity.pdbx_description
1 polymer ?
#
loop_
_entity_poly.entity_id
_entity_poly.type
_entity_poly.pdbx_seq_one_letter_code
_entity_poly.pdbx_strand_id
1 'polypeptide(L)'
;MKGKGTKEDPWQLKTPPGSSEYIMYKEVDILVCKVGSTTLHYQWRCLDDCHAMLKKQGDWMELGSADEQKPAKEGTVEAWGRSTKNPVGGWYGLKKGFRGRFGMYVPPLMEALGLVELEHNPKNNRMKAK
;
A
#
# COMPACT_ATOMS: atom_id res chain seq x y z
N MET A 1 12.89 9.71 3.11
CA MET A 1 11.86 10.13 2.12
C MET A 1 11.93 11.63 1.90
N LYS A 2 11.46 12.13 0.74
CA LYS A 2 11.24 13.57 0.50
C LYS A 2 9.76 13.89 0.67
N GLY A 3 9.45 15.06 1.25
CA GLY A 3 8.09 15.56 1.48
C GLY A 3 7.53 15.26 2.88
N LYS A 4 6.46 15.98 3.24
CA LYS A 4 5.79 15.92 4.55
C LYS A 4 4.46 15.17 4.54
N GLY A 5 3.99 14.75 3.36
CA GLY A 5 2.73 14.01 3.22
C GLY A 5 1.49 14.89 3.21
N THR A 6 1.65 16.18 2.91
CA THR A 6 0.55 17.10 2.64
C THR A 6 0.34 17.23 1.15
N LYS A 7 -0.80 17.78 0.72
CA LYS A 7 -1.07 18.01 -0.70
C LYS A 7 -0.04 18.95 -1.36
N GLU A 8 0.44 19.93 -0.60
CA GLU A 8 1.44 20.92 -1.05
C GLU A 8 2.86 20.38 -1.02
N ASP A 9 3.16 19.46 -0.09
CA ASP A 9 4.46 18.83 0.07
C ASP A 9 4.31 17.30 0.20
N PRO A 10 3.94 16.61 -0.90
CA PRO A 10 3.62 15.19 -0.88
C PRO A 10 4.88 14.34 -0.74
N TRP A 11 4.73 13.14 -0.18
CA TRP A 11 5.79 12.14 -0.18
C TRP A 11 6.14 11.73 -1.60
N GLN A 12 7.42 11.75 -1.94
CA GLN A 12 7.95 11.20 -3.20
C GLN A 12 8.42 9.76 -2.96
N LEU A 13 7.84 8.82 -3.68
CA LEU A 13 8.01 7.38 -3.46
C LEU A 13 8.33 6.66 -4.76
N LYS A 14 8.87 5.44 -4.62
CA LYS A 14 9.10 4.51 -5.73
C LYS A 14 8.33 3.22 -5.48
N THR A 15 7.91 2.57 -6.57
CA THR A 15 7.34 1.22 -6.49
C THR A 15 8.37 0.26 -5.88
N PRO A 16 7.96 -0.90 -5.34
CA PRO A 16 8.88 -1.83 -4.69
C PRO A 16 10.10 -2.21 -5.56
N PRO A 17 9.98 -2.47 -6.87
CA PRO A 17 11.18 -2.71 -7.71
C PRO A 17 12.04 -1.47 -8.00
N GLY A 18 11.65 -0.28 -7.53
CA GLY A 18 12.34 0.99 -7.80
C GLY A 18 12.10 1.58 -9.19
N SER A 19 11.27 0.94 -10.02
CA SER A 19 11.15 1.22 -11.46
C SER A 19 10.20 2.37 -11.83
N SER A 20 9.33 2.81 -10.92
CA SER A 20 8.39 3.89 -11.20
C SER A 20 8.21 4.79 -9.99
N GLU A 21 8.17 6.09 -10.24
CA GLU A 21 7.94 7.13 -9.24
C GLU A 21 6.46 7.48 -9.14
N TYR A 22 6.04 7.82 -7.93
CA TYR A 22 4.70 8.31 -7.64
C TYR A 22 4.74 9.21 -6.40
N ILE A 23 3.64 9.92 -6.15
CA ILE A 23 3.50 10.71 -4.94
C ILE A 23 2.33 10.23 -4.10
N MET A 24 2.45 10.44 -2.79
CA MET A 24 1.37 10.21 -1.84
C MET A 24 1.23 11.37 -0.87
N TYR A 25 0.00 11.65 -0.45
CA TYR A 25 -0.28 12.57 0.64
C TYR A 25 -1.56 12.20 1.35
N LYS A 26 -1.67 12.63 2.60
CA LYS A 26 -2.89 12.53 3.39
C LYS A 26 -3.79 13.73 3.10
N GLU A 27 -5.06 13.48 2.79
CA GLU A 27 -6.12 14.46 2.72
C GLU A 27 -7.26 13.99 3.63
N VAL A 28 -7.36 14.58 4.82
CA VAL A 28 -8.26 14.12 5.90
C VAL A 28 -8.01 12.64 6.21
N ASP A 29 -8.99 11.74 6.04
CA ASP A 29 -8.86 10.31 6.30
C ASP A 29 -8.58 9.49 5.03
N ILE A 30 -8.13 10.15 3.97
CA ILE A 30 -7.80 9.53 2.69
C ILE A 30 -6.30 9.65 2.45
N LEU A 31 -5.68 8.53 2.10
CA LEU A 31 -4.36 8.48 1.50
C LEU A 31 -4.52 8.58 -0.01
N VAL A 32 -4.14 9.73 -0.56
CA VAL A 32 -4.18 9.99 -2.01
C VAL A 32 -2.87 9.53 -2.63
N CYS A 33 -2.96 8.69 -3.65
CA CYS A 33 -1.83 8.16 -4.41
C CYS A 33 -1.93 8.59 -5.87
N LYS A 34 -0.97 9.38 -6.36
CA LYS A 34 -0.95 9.87 -7.74
C LYS A 34 0.24 9.29 -8.52
N VAL A 35 -0.07 8.60 -9.61
CA VAL A 35 0.88 7.97 -10.53
C VAL A 35 0.52 8.35 -11.96
N GLY A 36 1.37 9.17 -12.59
CA GLY A 36 1.04 9.81 -13.88
C GLY A 36 -0.28 10.59 -13.80
N SER A 37 -1.22 10.28 -14.70
CA SER A 37 -2.58 10.83 -14.72
C SER A 37 -3.55 10.11 -13.78
N THR A 38 -3.17 8.96 -13.22
CA THR A 38 -4.04 8.13 -12.39
C THR A 38 -3.94 8.54 -10.93
N THR A 39 -5.11 8.64 -10.28
CA THR A 39 -5.21 8.87 -8.84
C THR A 39 -6.00 7.73 -8.19
N LEU A 40 -5.37 7.06 -7.24
CA LEU A 40 -5.97 6.06 -6.36
C LEU A 40 -6.20 6.68 -4.98
N HIS A 41 -7.18 6.15 -4.26
CA HIS A 41 -7.52 6.57 -2.91
C HIS A 41 -7.59 5.36 -2.00
N TYR A 42 -6.91 5.41 -0.87
CA TYR A 42 -7.02 4.42 0.19
C TYR A 42 -7.51 5.09 1.48
N GLN A 43 -8.15 4.34 2.37
CA GLN A 43 -8.40 4.83 3.71
C GLN A 43 -7.07 5.02 4.46
N TRP A 44 -6.86 6.16 5.11
CA TRP A 44 -5.63 6.48 5.84
C TRP A 44 -5.29 5.44 6.93
N ARG A 45 -6.30 4.91 7.62
CA ARG A 45 -6.17 3.86 8.65
C ARG A 45 -5.50 2.57 8.16
N CYS A 46 -5.39 2.37 6.84
CA CYS A 46 -4.77 1.17 6.29
C CYS A 46 -3.31 0.99 6.74
N LEU A 47 -2.61 2.07 7.06
CA LEU A 47 -1.23 2.01 7.56
C LEU A 47 -1.16 1.29 8.91
N ASP A 48 -1.99 1.71 9.86
CA ASP A 48 -2.03 1.13 11.20
C ASP A 48 -2.59 -0.30 11.18
N ASP A 49 -3.68 -0.53 10.44
CA ASP A 49 -4.30 -1.84 10.33
C ASP A 49 -3.36 -2.86 9.65
N CYS A 50 -2.65 -2.46 8.59
CA CYS A 50 -1.72 -3.32 7.87
C CYS A 50 -0.51 -3.65 8.74
N HIS A 51 0.04 -2.64 9.43
CA HIS A 51 1.15 -2.84 10.35
C HIS A 51 0.78 -3.81 11.49
N ALA A 52 -0.41 -3.65 12.08
CA ALA A 52 -0.91 -4.55 13.11
C ALA A 52 -1.12 -5.98 12.59
N MET A 53 -1.60 -6.14 11.35
CA MET A 53 -1.71 -7.45 10.70
C MET A 53 -0.34 -8.09 10.49
N LEU A 54 0.65 -7.34 9.97
CA LEU A 54 2.00 -7.83 9.74
C LEU A 54 2.69 -8.24 11.05
N LYS A 55 2.47 -7.52 12.15
CA LYS A 55 2.98 -7.93 13.48
C LYS A 55 2.40 -9.27 13.93
N LYS A 56 1.12 -9.53 13.66
CA LYS A 56 0.48 -10.81 13.97
C LYS A 56 0.97 -11.94 13.07
N GLN A 57 1.25 -11.64 11.80
CA GLN A 57 1.85 -12.57 10.85
C GLN A 57 3.26 -12.99 11.31
N GLY A 58 4.04 -12.05 11.85
CA GLY A 58 5.34 -12.31 12.48
C GLY A 58 6.49 -12.66 11.53
N ASP A 59 6.23 -12.75 10.23
CA ASP A 59 7.21 -13.06 9.19
C ASP A 59 6.91 -12.31 7.89
N TRP A 60 7.76 -12.46 6.89
CA TRP A 60 7.62 -11.91 5.55
C TRP A 60 6.33 -12.36 4.87
N MET A 61 5.62 -11.38 4.31
CA MET A 61 4.41 -11.57 3.52
C MET A 61 4.62 -11.04 2.10
N GLU A 62 4.28 -11.84 1.09
CA GLU A 62 4.31 -11.40 -0.31
C GLU A 62 3.37 -10.22 -0.57
N LEU A 63 3.81 -9.26 -1.38
CA LEU A 63 3.00 -8.09 -1.70
C LEU A 63 1.79 -8.45 -2.58
N GLY A 64 1.99 -9.31 -3.59
CA GLY A 64 0.91 -9.87 -4.42
C GLY A 64 0.09 -8.86 -5.22
N SER A 65 0.65 -7.68 -5.54
CA SER A 65 -0.06 -6.58 -6.19
C SER A 65 -0.92 -7.02 -7.38
N ALA A 66 -2.18 -6.59 -7.40
CA ALA A 66 -3.13 -6.88 -8.46
C ALA A 66 -4.12 -5.73 -8.64
N ASP A 67 -4.56 -5.50 -9.87
CA ASP A 67 -5.65 -4.55 -10.16
C ASP A 67 -6.98 -5.00 -9.52
N GLU A 68 -7.96 -4.10 -9.43
CA GLU A 68 -9.29 -4.41 -8.84
C GLU A 68 -9.99 -5.56 -9.56
N GLN A 69 -9.85 -5.62 -10.89
CA GLN A 69 -10.52 -6.61 -11.75
C GLN A 69 -9.80 -7.96 -11.78
N LYS A 70 -8.60 -8.06 -11.21
CA LYS A 70 -7.81 -9.29 -11.19
C LYS A 70 -7.90 -9.96 -9.82
N PRO A 71 -7.92 -11.30 -9.76
CA PRO A 71 -7.81 -12.00 -8.49
C PRO A 71 -6.47 -11.66 -7.82
N ALA A 72 -6.50 -11.47 -6.50
CA ALA A 72 -5.28 -11.39 -5.71
C ALA A 72 -4.92 -12.78 -5.21
N LYS A 73 -3.62 -13.11 -5.24
CA LYS A 73 -3.10 -14.36 -4.69
C LYS A 73 -3.36 -14.40 -3.18
N GLU A 74 -3.97 -15.48 -2.69
CA GLU A 74 -4.21 -15.64 -1.25
C GLU A 74 -2.90 -15.62 -0.46
N GLY A 75 -2.97 -15.17 0.80
CA GLY A 75 -1.80 -15.03 1.67
C GLY A 75 -0.90 -13.84 1.33
N THR A 76 -1.34 -12.91 0.49
CA THR A 76 -0.59 -11.70 0.13
C THR A 76 -1.17 -10.43 0.77
N VAL A 77 -0.34 -9.39 0.87
CA VAL A 77 -0.74 -8.06 1.37
C VAL A 77 -1.88 -7.49 0.52
N GLU A 78 -1.82 -7.66 -0.80
CA GLU A 78 -2.89 -7.26 -1.70
C GLU A 78 -4.21 -7.99 -1.43
N ALA A 79 -4.17 -9.30 -1.19
CA ALA A 79 -5.36 -10.08 -0.85
C ALA A 79 -5.95 -9.65 0.50
N TRP A 80 -5.10 -9.37 1.49
CA TRP A 80 -5.55 -8.85 2.78
C TRP A 80 -6.20 -7.46 2.65
N GLY A 81 -5.62 -6.57 1.85
CA GLY A 81 -6.11 -5.20 1.65
C GLY A 81 -7.49 -5.08 1.01
N ARG A 82 -8.00 -6.20 0.45
CA ARG A 82 -9.33 -6.33 -0.15
C ARG A 82 -10.23 -7.39 0.52
N SER A 83 -9.78 -7.94 1.64
CA SER A 83 -10.45 -9.06 2.31
C SER A 83 -11.66 -8.61 3.13
N THR A 84 -12.73 -9.39 3.11
CA THR A 84 -13.87 -9.21 4.04
C THR A 84 -13.52 -9.49 5.51
N LYS A 85 -12.35 -10.09 5.77
CA LYS A 85 -11.86 -10.41 7.12
C LYS A 85 -10.93 -9.33 7.69
N ASN A 86 -10.60 -8.29 6.92
CA ASN A 86 -9.80 -7.19 7.44
C ASN A 86 -10.67 -6.24 8.29
N PRO A 87 -10.07 -5.33 9.08
CA PRO A 87 -10.80 -4.43 9.98
C PRO A 87 -11.91 -3.57 9.34
N VAL A 88 -11.87 -3.34 8.02
CA VAL A 88 -12.87 -2.55 7.29
C VAL A 88 -13.89 -3.41 6.53
N GLY A 89 -13.79 -4.74 6.62
CA GLY A 89 -14.71 -5.67 5.99
C GLY A 89 -14.68 -5.68 4.46
N GLY A 90 -13.57 -5.28 3.84
CA GLY A 90 -13.48 -5.22 2.38
C GLY A 90 -12.28 -4.43 1.86
N TRP A 91 -12.53 -3.50 0.94
CA TRP A 91 -11.46 -2.75 0.28
C TRP A 91 -11.02 -1.54 1.10
N TYR A 92 -9.71 -1.41 1.33
CA TYR A 92 -9.14 -0.11 1.71
C TYR A 92 -9.16 0.90 0.56
N GLY A 93 -9.11 0.41 -0.69
CA GLY A 93 -9.28 1.24 -1.88
C GLY A 93 -10.69 1.79 -2.00
N LEU A 94 -10.82 3.11 -2.17
CA LEU A 94 -12.10 3.82 -2.11
C LEU A 94 -12.75 4.02 -3.48
N LYS A 95 -11.96 4.27 -4.52
CA LYS A 95 -12.45 4.63 -5.86
C LYS A 95 -12.70 3.38 -6.71
N LYS A 96 -13.95 3.14 -7.12
CA LYS A 96 -14.32 2.04 -8.04
C LYS A 96 -13.50 2.11 -9.34
N GLY A 97 -13.02 0.96 -9.80
CA GLY A 97 -12.07 0.83 -10.90
C GLY A 97 -10.60 1.03 -10.49
N PHE A 98 -10.33 1.50 -9.26
CA PHE A 98 -9.01 1.81 -8.73
C PHE A 98 -8.85 1.38 -7.27
N ARG A 99 -9.55 0.32 -6.83
CA ARG A 99 -9.46 -0.16 -5.45
C ARG A 99 -8.27 -1.08 -5.17
N GLY A 100 -7.75 -1.74 -6.20
CA GLY A 100 -6.58 -2.63 -6.10
C GLY A 100 -5.25 -1.88 -6.12
N ARG A 101 -4.16 -2.62 -6.36
CA ARG A 101 -2.77 -2.16 -6.31
C ARG A 101 -2.36 -1.66 -4.93
N PHE A 102 -3.04 -2.13 -3.89
CA PHE A 102 -2.70 -1.86 -2.50
C PHE A 102 -1.27 -2.32 -2.19
N GLY A 103 -0.92 -3.55 -2.58
CA GLY A 103 0.41 -4.13 -2.41
C GLY A 103 1.49 -3.50 -3.30
N MET A 104 1.14 -2.62 -4.22
CA MET A 104 2.12 -1.85 -5.01
C MET A 104 2.48 -0.53 -4.34
N TYR A 105 1.48 0.21 -3.86
CA TYR A 105 1.67 1.62 -3.52
C TYR A 105 1.69 1.89 -2.01
N VAL A 106 1.05 1.08 -1.19
CA VAL A 106 1.05 1.29 0.27
C VAL A 106 2.38 0.86 0.93
N PRO A 107 3.00 -0.29 0.56
CA PRO A 107 4.22 -0.76 1.22
C PRO A 107 5.40 0.23 1.21
N PRO A 108 5.74 0.91 0.10
CA PRO A 108 6.86 1.85 0.11
C PRO A 108 6.62 3.06 1.02
N LEU A 109 5.36 3.50 1.20
CA LEU A 109 5.05 4.53 2.20
C LEU A 109 5.27 3.99 3.62
N MET A 110 4.81 2.78 3.92
CA MET A 110 5.01 2.17 5.23
C MET A 110 6.50 2.02 5.57
N GLU A 111 7.32 1.65 4.60
CA GLU A 111 8.78 1.58 4.76
C GLU A 111 9.36 2.97 5.04
N ALA A 112 8.96 3.97 4.24
CA ALA A 112 9.41 5.35 4.41
C ALA A 112 9.04 5.95 5.77
N LEU A 113 7.92 5.51 6.37
CA LEU A 113 7.46 5.85 7.71
C LEU A 113 8.12 5.00 8.81
N GLY A 114 8.96 4.03 8.46
CA GLY A 114 9.68 3.17 9.40
C GLY A 114 8.84 2.07 10.04
N LEU A 115 7.67 1.75 9.48
CA LEU A 115 6.74 0.76 10.03
C LEU A 115 7.09 -0.68 9.63
N VAL A 116 7.80 -0.86 8.52
CA VAL A 116 8.03 -2.17 7.90
C VAL A 116 9.43 -2.24 7.30
N GLU A 117 9.92 -3.45 7.14
CA GLU A 117 11.00 -3.78 6.20
C GLU A 117 10.37 -4.24 4.88
N LEU A 118 10.93 -3.79 3.75
CA LEU A 118 10.43 -4.07 2.40
C LEU A 118 11.56 -4.59 1.50
N GLU A 119 11.25 -5.59 0.68
CA GLU A 119 12.17 -6.04 -0.37
C GLU A 119 12.05 -5.21 -1.65
N HIS A 120 13.18 -5.02 -2.33
CA HIS A 120 13.31 -4.29 -3.59
C HIS A 120 13.88 -5.14 -4.73
N ASN A 121 13.36 -6.35 -4.88
CA ASN A 121 13.62 -7.26 -5.98
C ASN A 121 12.84 -6.86 -7.26
N PRO A 122 13.26 -7.36 -8.44
CA PRO A 122 12.52 -7.12 -9.70
C PRO A 122 11.06 -7.64 -9.69
N LYS A 123 10.78 -8.68 -8.90
CA LYS A 123 9.44 -9.28 -8.75
C LYS A 123 9.32 -10.02 -7.41
N ASN A 124 8.08 -10.38 -7.05
CA ASN A 124 7.77 -11.18 -5.85
C ASN A 124 8.30 -10.57 -4.54
N ASN A 125 8.29 -9.24 -4.45
CA ASN A 125 8.67 -8.54 -3.24
C ASN A 125 7.79 -8.94 -2.06
N ARG A 126 8.38 -8.88 -0.88
CA ARG A 126 7.72 -9.15 0.41
C ARG A 126 7.95 -7.97 1.35
N MET A 127 7.14 -7.92 2.40
CA MET A 127 7.32 -6.99 3.51
C MET A 127 7.05 -7.69 4.84
N LYS A 128 7.60 -7.16 5.93
CA LYS A 128 7.28 -7.59 7.30
C LYS A 128 7.23 -6.38 8.23
N ALA A 129 6.54 -6.51 9.36
CA ALA A 129 6.54 -5.45 10.38
C ALA A 129 7.93 -5.26 11.00
N LYS A 130 8.20 -4.04 11.45
CA LYS A 130 9.38 -3.68 12.25
C LYS A 130 9.07 -3.66 13.76
#